data_AF-A0AAW2S3R3-F1
#
_entry.id   AF-A0AAW2S3R3-F1
#
_cell.length_a   1.000
_cell.length_b   1.000
_cell.length_c   1.000
_cell.angle_alpha   90.00
_cell.angle_beta   90.00
_cell.angle_gamma   90.00
#
_symmetry.space_group_name_H-M   'P 1'
#
loop_
_entity.id
_entity.type
_entity.pdbx_description
1 polymer ?
#
loop_
_entity_poly.entity_id
_entity_poly.type
_entity_poly.pdbx_seq_one_letter_code
_entity_poly.pdbx_strand_id
1 'polypeptide(L)'
;MKESREPGCMPVFIRPGGVAQDLPLGLCRDIDSFTQQFSSRIDELEEMSTGNRIWKQRLVDIGTVTAQQAKDWGFSGVMLRGSGVCWDLRRAAPYDVHDQLDPDVPVGTRGDRYDRYCIRIEEMRQSLRIIVQCLNQMPSGMIKADDRKLCPPSRSNETIHGIVRRVKRRSSPFLTETQVKLRLGTLWG
;
A
#
# COMPACT_ATOMS: atom_id res chain seq x y z
N MET A 1 20.93 3.28 22.61
CA MET A 1 20.11 2.11 22.27
C MET A 1 18.68 2.58 22.03
N LYS A 2 18.24 2.67 20.77
CA LYS A 2 16.83 2.96 20.47
C LYS A 2 16.09 1.63 20.54
N GLU A 3 15.19 1.53 21.51
CA GLU A 3 14.32 0.37 21.68
C GLU A 3 13.43 0.20 20.44
N SER A 4 13.79 -0.77 19.59
CA SER A 4 12.95 -1.27 18.52
C SER A 4 11.81 -2.06 19.15
N ARG A 5 10.76 -1.35 19.59
CA ARG A 5 9.48 -1.98 19.87
C ARG A 5 9.02 -2.63 18.56
N GLU A 6 9.08 -3.95 18.47
CA GLU A 6 8.51 -4.67 17.35
C GLU A 6 7.01 -4.34 17.29
N PRO A 7 6.54 -3.65 16.24
CA PRO A 7 5.12 -3.40 16.10
C PRO A 7 4.48 -4.71 15.65
N GLY A 8 3.80 -5.41 16.55
CA GLY A 8 2.95 -6.54 16.17
C GLY A 8 1.91 -6.10 15.13
N CYS A 9 1.76 -6.89 14.06
CA CYS A 9 0.71 -7.00 13.03
C CYS A 9 0.07 -5.74 12.38
N MET A 10 0.08 -4.55 12.98
CA MET A 10 -0.63 -3.36 12.48
C MET A 10 0.23 -2.09 12.60
N PRO A 11 1.22 -1.89 11.71
CA PRO A 11 1.90 -0.60 11.62
C PRO A 11 0.93 0.47 11.06
N VAL A 12 0.50 1.42 11.90
CA VAL A 12 -0.23 2.62 11.44
C VAL A 12 0.75 3.61 10.83
N PHE A 13 1.17 3.29 9.60
CA PHE A 13 2.20 4.01 8.86
C PHE A 13 1.64 5.13 7.98
N ILE A 14 0.63 4.81 7.16
CA ILE A 14 -0.07 5.78 6.32
C ILE A 14 -1.08 6.55 7.18
N ARG A 15 -1.07 7.89 7.09
CA ARG A 15 -1.95 8.78 7.84
C ARG A 15 -2.49 9.90 6.93
N PRO A 16 -3.63 10.52 7.27
CA PRO A 16 -4.07 11.72 6.57
C PRO A 16 -2.96 12.79 6.60
N GLY A 17 -2.52 13.23 5.41
CA GLY A 17 -1.41 14.17 5.24
C GLY A 17 -0.03 13.53 5.04
N GLY A 18 0.06 12.23 4.77
CA GLY A 18 1.29 11.55 4.33
C GLY A 18 1.65 10.35 5.19
N VAL A 19 2.94 10.22 5.52
CA VAL A 19 3.46 9.05 6.23
C VAL A 19 3.97 9.42 7.63
N ALA A 20 3.85 8.49 8.59
CA ALA A 20 4.18 8.75 9.99
C ALA A 20 5.68 9.00 10.24
N GLN A 21 6.55 8.23 9.59
CA GLN A 21 8.00 8.23 9.74
C GLN A 21 8.67 8.02 8.39
N ASP A 22 9.89 8.54 8.25
CA ASP A 22 10.71 8.28 7.06
C ASP A 22 11.23 6.85 7.03
N LEU A 23 11.69 6.42 5.86
CA LEU A 23 12.43 5.19 5.66
C LEU A 23 13.76 5.25 6.43
N PRO A 24 14.13 4.21 7.20
CA PRO A 24 15.46 4.14 7.81
C PRO A 24 16.54 4.00 6.74
N LEU A 25 17.72 4.54 7.05
CA LEU A 25 18.90 4.45 6.16
C LEU A 25 19.23 2.98 5.87
N GLY A 26 19.39 2.65 4.59
CA GLY A 26 19.75 1.31 4.12
C GLY A 26 18.56 0.45 3.68
N LEU A 27 17.32 0.76 4.11
CA LEU A 27 16.15 -0.07 3.80
C LEU A 27 15.89 -0.20 2.29
N CYS A 28 16.14 0.85 1.51
CA CYS A 28 15.95 0.80 0.06
C CYS A 28 16.82 -0.26 -0.62
N ARG A 29 18.05 -0.48 -0.11
CA ARG A 29 18.95 -1.53 -0.61
C ARG A 29 18.43 -2.92 -0.25
N ASP A 30 17.91 -3.08 0.95
CA ASP A 30 17.34 -4.36 1.40
C ASP A 30 16.10 -4.72 0.57
N ILE A 31 15.23 -3.74 0.28
CA ILE A 31 14.08 -3.92 -0.60
C ILE A 31 14.52 -4.32 -2.02
N ASP A 32 15.51 -3.65 -2.59
CA ASP A 32 16.04 -4.02 -3.91
C ASP A 32 16.53 -5.48 -3.92
N SER A 33 17.33 -5.88 -2.92
CA SER A 33 17.80 -7.26 -2.79
C SER A 33 16.65 -8.27 -2.65
N PHE A 34 15.58 -7.90 -1.94
CA PHE A 34 14.38 -8.71 -1.81
C PHE A 34 13.66 -8.87 -3.16
N THR A 35 13.50 -7.79 -3.94
CA THR A 35 12.81 -7.85 -5.23
C THR A 35 13.50 -8.79 -6.22
N GLN A 36 14.84 -8.79 -6.23
CA GLN A 36 15.64 -9.67 -7.09
C GLN A 36 15.46 -11.14 -6.71
N GLN A 37 15.46 -11.44 -5.40
CA GLN A 37 15.24 -12.80 -4.90
C GLN A 37 13.79 -13.26 -5.08
N PHE A 38 12.81 -12.37 -4.93
CA PHE A 38 11.40 -12.75 -4.99
C PHE A 38 10.96 -13.15 -6.40
N SER A 39 11.61 -12.59 -7.44
CA SER A 39 11.33 -12.98 -8.83
C SER A 39 11.54 -14.49 -9.04
N SER A 40 12.66 -15.05 -8.59
CA SER A 40 12.93 -16.48 -8.75
C SER A 40 11.95 -17.35 -7.96
N ARG A 41 11.47 -16.85 -6.80
CA ARG A 41 10.45 -17.56 -6.00
C ARG A 41 9.10 -17.62 -6.69
N ILE A 42 8.73 -16.59 -7.45
CA ILE A 42 7.50 -16.63 -8.26
C ILE A 42 7.63 -17.70 -9.34
N ASP A 43 8.80 -17.82 -9.98
CA ASP A 43 9.04 -18.81 -11.01
C ASP A 43 9.00 -20.25 -10.45
N GLU A 44 9.60 -20.49 -9.27
CA GLU A 44 9.49 -21.77 -8.53
C GLU A 44 8.02 -22.12 -8.21
N LEU A 45 7.23 -21.13 -7.76
CA LEU A 45 5.80 -21.32 -7.48
C LEU A 45 4.99 -21.68 -8.74
N GLU A 46 5.33 -21.03 -9.86
CA GLU A 46 4.69 -21.27 -11.14
C GLU A 46 5.04 -22.66 -11.70
N GLU A 47 6.31 -23.06 -11.60
CA GLU A 47 6.79 -24.38 -12.03
C GLU A 47 6.05 -25.51 -11.31
N MET A 48 5.86 -25.38 -9.99
CA MET A 48 5.14 -26.39 -9.19
C MET A 48 3.64 -26.46 -9.49
N SER A 49 3.01 -25.34 -9.87
CA SER A 49 1.54 -25.22 -9.92
C SER A 49 0.99 -25.17 -11.34
N THR A 50 1.51 -24.29 -12.19
CA THR A 50 0.96 -23.98 -13.52
C THR A 50 1.10 -25.14 -14.49
N GLY A 51 2.20 -25.89 -14.42
CA GLY A 51 2.42 -27.09 -15.23
C GLY A 51 1.65 -28.32 -14.74
N ASN A 52 1.15 -28.30 -13.50
CA ASN A 52 0.60 -29.49 -12.86
C ASN A 52 -0.80 -29.85 -13.39
N ARG A 53 -0.96 -31.08 -13.88
CA ARG A 53 -2.24 -31.59 -14.39
C ARG A 53 -3.34 -31.59 -13.33
N ILE A 54 -3.02 -31.96 -12.09
CA ILE A 54 -3.99 -32.01 -10.98
C ILE A 54 -4.51 -30.60 -10.68
N TRP A 55 -3.63 -29.60 -10.81
CA TRP A 55 -4.00 -28.20 -10.60
C TRP A 55 -4.96 -27.71 -11.68
N LYS A 56 -4.64 -27.96 -12.97
CA LYS A 56 -5.53 -27.61 -14.09
C LYS A 56 -6.89 -28.30 -13.98
N GLN A 57 -6.91 -29.60 -13.65
CA GLN A 57 -8.16 -30.36 -13.47
C GLN A 57 -9.11 -29.78 -12.40
N ARG A 58 -8.57 -29.07 -11.40
CA ARG A 58 -9.36 -28.48 -10.30
C ARG A 58 -9.79 -27.03 -10.55
N LEU A 59 -9.26 -26.37 -11.58
CA LEU A 59 -9.42 -24.93 -11.77
C LEU A 59 -9.95 -24.54 -13.15
N VAL A 60 -9.59 -25.29 -14.19
CA VAL A 60 -10.06 -25.05 -15.55
C VAL A 60 -11.55 -25.37 -15.62
N ASP A 61 -12.31 -24.49 -16.28
CA ASP A 61 -13.77 -24.58 -16.45
C ASP A 61 -14.60 -24.58 -15.16
N ILE A 62 -13.98 -24.26 -14.01
CA ILE A 62 -14.67 -24.20 -12.72
C ILE A 62 -14.88 -22.74 -12.30
N GLY A 63 -16.14 -22.43 -11.94
CA GLY A 63 -16.52 -21.10 -11.45
C GLY A 63 -16.42 -20.01 -12.51
N THR A 64 -16.78 -20.34 -13.76
CA THR A 64 -16.80 -19.42 -14.90
C THR A 64 -17.81 -18.29 -14.67
N VAL A 65 -17.38 -17.07 -14.94
CA VAL A 65 -18.22 -15.87 -14.80
C VAL A 65 -18.11 -15.05 -16.07
N THR A 66 -19.25 -14.72 -16.67
CA THR A 66 -19.29 -13.87 -17.87
C THR A 66 -19.10 -12.39 -17.52
N ALA A 67 -18.63 -11.59 -18.49
CA ALA A 67 -18.42 -10.15 -18.30
C ALA A 67 -19.69 -9.39 -17.89
N GLN A 68 -20.87 -9.83 -18.35
CA GLN A 68 -22.16 -9.22 -17.98
C GLN A 68 -22.51 -9.54 -16.53
N GLN A 69 -22.48 -10.82 -16.14
CA GLN A 69 -22.74 -11.23 -14.76
C GLN A 69 -21.78 -10.55 -13.77
N ALA A 70 -20.50 -10.41 -14.13
CA ALA A 70 -19.53 -9.74 -13.27
C ALA A 70 -19.88 -8.27 -13.02
N LYS A 71 -20.44 -7.57 -14.01
CA LYS A 71 -20.90 -6.18 -13.86
C LYS A 71 -22.19 -6.10 -13.04
N ASP A 72 -23.15 -6.99 -13.33
CA ASP A 72 -24.46 -7.00 -12.67
C ASP A 72 -24.34 -7.32 -11.17
N TRP A 73 -23.38 -8.18 -10.80
CA TRP A 73 -23.09 -8.53 -9.41
C TRP A 73 -22.14 -7.56 -8.71
N GLY A 74 -21.65 -6.53 -9.41
CA GLY A 74 -20.73 -5.55 -8.84
C GLY A 74 -19.35 -6.12 -8.48
N PHE A 75 -18.86 -7.12 -9.20
CA PHE A 75 -17.52 -7.63 -9.01
C PHE A 75 -16.47 -6.58 -9.37
N SER A 76 -15.29 -6.67 -8.75
CA SER A 76 -14.18 -5.74 -8.95
C SER A 76 -12.82 -6.44 -9.00
N GLY A 77 -11.80 -5.73 -9.50
CA GLY A 77 -10.43 -6.22 -9.59
C GLY A 77 -10.28 -7.45 -10.49
N VAL A 78 -9.62 -8.48 -9.97
CA VAL A 78 -9.29 -9.71 -10.73
C VAL A 78 -10.53 -10.47 -11.19
N MET A 79 -11.65 -10.35 -10.50
CA MET A 79 -12.90 -10.99 -10.92
C MET A 79 -13.40 -10.42 -12.26
N LEU A 80 -13.35 -9.09 -12.43
CA LEU A 80 -13.69 -8.43 -13.70
C LEU A 80 -12.66 -8.75 -14.79
N ARG A 81 -11.37 -8.67 -14.46
CA ARG A 81 -10.29 -8.92 -15.41
C ARG A 81 -10.26 -10.36 -15.89
N GLY A 82 -10.53 -11.33 -15.01
CA GLY A 82 -10.64 -12.74 -15.37
C GLY A 82 -11.74 -12.98 -16.40
N SER A 83 -12.87 -12.28 -16.29
CA SER A 83 -14.01 -12.37 -17.20
C SER A 83 -13.82 -11.59 -18.52
N GLY A 84 -12.63 -11.07 -18.82
CA GLY A 84 -12.33 -10.38 -20.07
C GLY A 84 -12.59 -8.87 -20.07
N VAL A 85 -12.93 -8.27 -18.93
CA VAL A 85 -13.13 -6.82 -18.82
C VAL A 85 -11.81 -6.16 -18.44
N CYS A 86 -11.22 -5.39 -19.36
CA CYS A 86 -10.02 -4.59 -19.10
C CYS A 86 -10.37 -3.38 -18.23
N TRP A 87 -10.38 -3.57 -16.90
CA TRP A 87 -10.65 -2.53 -15.92
C TRP A 87 -9.65 -2.57 -14.77
N ASP A 88 -8.94 -1.47 -14.56
CA ASP A 88 -8.04 -1.24 -13.43
C ASP A 88 -8.10 0.23 -13.01
N LEU A 89 -8.30 0.47 -11.71
CA LEU A 89 -8.35 1.80 -11.13
C LEU A 89 -7.02 2.55 -11.30
N ARG A 90 -5.88 1.85 -11.23
CA ARG A 90 -4.55 2.46 -11.36
C ARG A 90 -4.32 3.13 -12.70
N ARG A 91 -5.04 2.71 -13.74
CA ARG A 91 -4.98 3.25 -15.10
C ARG A 91 -6.20 4.09 -15.47
N ALA A 92 -7.40 3.71 -15.01
CA ALA A 92 -8.63 4.43 -15.33
C ALA A 92 -8.83 5.70 -14.49
N ALA A 93 -8.45 5.65 -13.21
CA ALA A 93 -8.53 6.75 -12.25
C ALA A 93 -7.26 6.74 -11.38
N PRO A 94 -6.11 7.08 -11.98
CA PRO A 94 -4.82 7.03 -11.31
C PRO A 94 -4.82 7.92 -10.06
N TYR A 95 -4.13 7.43 -9.03
CA TYR A 95 -3.99 8.09 -7.74
C TYR A 95 -2.52 8.08 -7.33
N ASP A 96 -2.14 8.99 -6.42
CA ASP A 96 -0.77 9.20 -5.96
C ASP A 96 0.21 9.42 -7.11
N VAL A 97 1.06 8.43 -7.39
CA VAL A 97 2.12 8.46 -8.42
C VAL A 97 1.89 7.45 -9.54
N HIS A 98 0.74 6.78 -9.56
CA HIS A 98 0.44 5.78 -10.58
C HIS A 98 0.33 6.34 -12.00
N ASP A 99 0.16 7.66 -12.16
CA ASP A 99 0.23 8.35 -13.46
C ASP A 99 1.61 8.26 -14.13
N GLN A 100 2.68 8.12 -13.35
CA GLN A 100 4.05 8.12 -13.83
C GLN A 100 4.60 6.69 -13.99
N LEU A 101 3.80 5.70 -13.61
CA LEU A 101 4.14 4.29 -13.65
C LEU A 101 3.32 3.62 -14.75
N ASP A 102 3.96 2.79 -15.56
CA ASP A 102 3.30 2.04 -16.63
C ASP A 102 3.19 0.55 -16.27
N PRO A 103 2.19 0.13 -15.47
CA PRO A 103 1.95 -1.28 -15.22
C PRO A 103 1.14 -1.92 -16.35
N ASP A 104 1.59 -3.09 -16.80
CA ASP A 104 0.80 -3.91 -17.71
C ASP A 104 -0.35 -4.58 -16.94
N VAL A 105 -1.57 -4.50 -17.47
CA VAL A 105 -2.76 -5.06 -16.83
C VAL A 105 -3.12 -6.39 -17.51
N PRO A 106 -2.92 -7.54 -16.84
CA PRO A 106 -3.29 -8.84 -17.41
C PRO A 106 -4.81 -9.01 -17.43
N VAL A 107 -5.32 -9.56 -18.53
CA VAL A 107 -6.75 -9.82 -18.75
C VAL A 107 -6.95 -11.29 -19.11
N GLY A 108 -7.92 -11.93 -18.46
CA GLY A 108 -8.29 -13.32 -18.72
C GLY A 108 -9.24 -13.44 -19.89
N THR A 109 -9.44 -14.66 -20.41
CA THR A 109 -10.28 -14.87 -21.60
C THR A 109 -11.51 -15.72 -21.28
N ARG A 110 -11.39 -16.70 -20.38
CA ARG A 110 -12.46 -17.66 -20.07
C ARG A 110 -13.29 -17.29 -18.85
N GLY A 111 -12.74 -16.49 -17.92
CA GLY A 111 -13.42 -16.15 -16.67
C GLY A 111 -13.44 -17.27 -15.63
N ASP A 112 -12.65 -18.33 -15.84
CA ASP A 112 -12.50 -19.47 -14.92
C ASP A 112 -11.59 -19.13 -13.73
N ARG A 113 -11.50 -20.06 -12.76
CA ARG A 113 -10.64 -19.89 -11.59
C ARG A 113 -9.15 -19.93 -11.97
N TYR A 114 -8.79 -20.63 -13.04
CA TYR A 114 -7.42 -20.72 -13.52
C TYR A 114 -6.90 -19.38 -14.08
N ASP A 115 -7.67 -18.69 -14.91
CA ASP A 115 -7.31 -17.38 -15.45
C ASP A 115 -7.11 -16.35 -14.32
N ARG A 116 -7.94 -16.40 -13.28
CA ARG A 116 -7.76 -15.54 -12.09
C ARG A 116 -6.47 -15.83 -11.35
N TYR A 117 -6.06 -17.10 -11.28
CA TYR A 117 -4.77 -17.48 -10.71
C TYR A 117 -3.62 -16.94 -11.57
N CYS A 118 -3.65 -17.12 -12.89
CA CYS A 118 -2.63 -16.60 -13.80
C CYS A 118 -2.52 -15.07 -13.71
N ILE A 119 -3.65 -14.35 -13.67
CA ILE A 119 -3.68 -12.90 -13.46
C ILE A 119 -2.97 -12.51 -12.15
N ARG A 120 -3.16 -13.27 -11.07
CA ARG A 120 -2.50 -12.98 -9.79
C ARG A 120 -0.98 -13.20 -9.85
N ILE A 121 -0.52 -14.23 -10.55
CA ILE A 121 0.92 -14.44 -10.78
C ILE A 121 1.52 -13.26 -11.55
N GLU A 122 0.87 -12.84 -12.63
CA GLU A 122 1.32 -11.69 -13.43
C GLU A 122 1.24 -10.38 -12.64
N GLU A 123 0.22 -10.18 -11.80
CA GLU A 123 0.15 -9.02 -10.90
C GLU A 123 1.31 -8.96 -9.91
N MET A 124 1.79 -10.10 -9.41
CA MET A 124 2.97 -10.12 -8.55
C MET A 124 4.23 -9.68 -9.31
N ARG A 125 4.41 -10.13 -10.56
CA ARG A 125 5.51 -9.69 -11.42
C ARG A 125 5.46 -8.19 -11.72
N GLN A 126 4.29 -7.68 -12.06
CA GLN A 126 4.09 -6.25 -12.32
C GLN A 126 4.26 -5.41 -11.04
N SER A 127 3.90 -5.96 -9.87
CA SER A 127 4.14 -5.30 -8.58
C SER A 127 5.63 -5.16 -8.29
N LEU A 128 6.44 -6.20 -8.58
CA LEU A 128 7.91 -6.10 -8.49
C LEU A 128 8.46 -5.01 -9.41
N ARG A 129 7.98 -4.94 -10.66
CA ARG A 129 8.39 -3.90 -11.61
C ARG A 129 8.07 -2.50 -11.10
N ILE A 130 6.88 -2.29 -10.54
CA ILE A 130 6.49 -1.02 -9.92
C ILE A 130 7.43 -0.67 -8.76
N ILE A 131 7.73 -1.63 -7.87
CA ILE A 131 8.63 -1.39 -6.73
C ILE A 131 10.01 -0.92 -7.22
N VAL A 132 10.58 -1.60 -8.22
CA VAL A 132 11.89 -1.22 -8.80
C VAL A 132 11.83 0.17 -9.44
N GLN A 133 10.76 0.50 -10.17
CA GLN A 133 10.57 1.84 -10.74
C GLN A 133 10.51 2.91 -9.66
N CYS A 134 9.73 2.68 -8.60
CA CYS A 134 9.64 3.58 -7.45
C CYS A 134 11.00 3.77 -6.78
N LEU A 135 11.79 2.71 -6.58
CA LEU A 135 13.11 2.79 -5.98
C LEU A 135 14.07 3.68 -6.78
N ASN A 136 14.03 3.58 -8.11
CA ASN A 136 14.88 4.36 -9.00
C ASN A 136 14.46 5.84 -9.09
N GLN A 137 13.18 6.13 -8.88
CA GLN A 137 12.59 7.47 -9.04
C GLN A 137 12.28 8.16 -7.70
N MET A 138 12.80 7.66 -6.57
CA MET A 138 12.49 8.24 -5.26
C MET A 138 12.97 9.69 -5.14
N PRO A 139 12.06 10.68 -4.97
CA PRO A 139 12.46 12.05 -4.71
C PRO A 139 12.89 12.19 -3.25
N SER A 140 13.92 13.01 -3.02
CA SER A 140 14.25 13.47 -1.68
C SER A 140 13.31 14.62 -1.30
N GLY A 141 12.67 14.56 -0.13
CA GLY A 141 11.73 15.60 0.25
C GLY A 141 11.03 15.39 1.58
N MET A 142 10.05 16.26 1.84
CA MET A 142 9.20 16.17 3.01
C MET A 142 8.19 15.05 2.87
N ILE A 143 8.02 14.28 3.94
CA ILE A 143 7.16 13.07 3.98
C ILE A 143 5.73 13.39 4.46
N LYS A 144 5.57 14.55 5.10
CA LYS A 144 4.31 15.03 5.67
C LYS A 144 3.93 16.34 5.00
N ALA A 145 2.64 16.53 4.83
CA ALA A 145 2.08 17.83 4.47
C ALA A 145 2.51 18.89 5.48
N ASP A 146 2.78 20.10 4.98
CA ASP A 146 3.25 21.21 5.80
C ASP A 146 2.15 21.83 6.68
N ASP A 147 0.91 21.35 6.55
CA ASP A 147 -0.20 21.79 7.38
C ASP A 147 -0.12 21.21 8.80
N ARG A 148 0.30 22.08 9.73
CA ARG A 148 0.42 21.81 11.17
C ARG A 148 -0.93 21.61 11.88
N LYS A 149 -2.06 21.82 11.22
CA LYS A 149 -3.38 21.44 11.74
C LYS A 149 -3.62 19.94 11.55
N LEU A 150 -3.29 19.42 10.37
CA LEU A 150 -3.47 18.02 9.99
C LEU A 150 -2.34 17.14 10.53
N CYS A 151 -1.08 17.49 10.27
CA CYS A 151 0.07 16.67 10.64
C CYS A 151 0.68 17.11 11.98
N PRO A 152 1.12 16.18 12.85
CA PRO A 152 1.85 16.54 14.07
C PRO A 152 3.27 16.97 13.72
N PRO A 153 3.83 18.01 14.38
CA PRO A 153 5.21 18.42 14.14
C PRO A 153 6.19 17.31 14.55
N SER A 154 7.34 17.30 13.88
CA SER A 154 8.48 16.45 14.24
C SER A 154 8.92 16.72 15.69
N ARG A 155 9.58 15.75 16.33
CA ARG A 155 10.00 15.90 17.73
C ARG A 155 11.14 16.89 17.93
N SER A 156 11.96 17.10 16.91
CA SER A 156 13.11 18.02 16.96
C SER A 156 12.70 19.49 16.86
N ASN A 157 11.61 19.80 16.15
CA ASN A 157 11.18 21.17 15.85
C ASN A 157 9.87 21.51 16.57
N GLU A 158 9.79 21.20 17.87
CA GLU A 158 8.60 21.48 18.68
C GLU A 158 8.61 22.90 19.23
N THR A 159 7.72 23.73 18.70
CA THR A 159 7.34 25.00 19.36
C THR A 159 6.29 24.73 20.44
N ILE A 160 6.17 25.62 21.43
CA ILE A 160 5.14 25.56 22.49
C ILE A 160 3.74 25.35 21.88
N HIS A 161 3.44 26.06 20.79
CA HIS A 161 2.18 25.93 20.08
C HIS A 161 2.00 24.53 19.43
N GLY A 162 3.08 23.93 18.94
CA GLY A 162 3.11 22.55 18.45
C GLY A 162 2.82 21.51 19.53
N ILE A 163 3.34 21.72 20.76
CA ILE A 163 3.10 20.85 21.92
C ILE A 163 1.63 20.89 22.31
N VAL A 164 1.04 22.09 22.46
CA VAL A 164 -0.39 22.26 22.79
C VAL A 164 -1.28 21.52 21.79
N ARG A 165 -1.02 21.67 20.48
CA ARG A 165 -1.78 20.98 19.43
C ARG A 165 -1.62 19.46 19.47
N ARG A 166 -0.44 18.96 19.83
CA ARG A 166 -0.21 17.52 19.96
C ARG A 166 -0.94 16.93 21.16
N VAL A 167 -0.89 17.61 22.31
CA VAL A 167 -1.60 17.19 23.52
C VAL A 167 -3.11 17.17 23.24
N LYS A 168 -3.64 18.26 22.68
CA LYS A 168 -5.07 18.37 22.30
C LYS A 168 -5.53 17.25 21.36
N ARG A 169 -4.70 16.81 20.42
CA ARG A 169 -5.02 15.69 19.52
C ARG A 169 -5.05 14.31 20.20
N ARG A 170 -4.22 14.09 21.21
CA ARG A 170 -4.15 12.79 21.92
C ARG A 170 -5.25 12.65 22.97
N SER A 171 -5.69 13.76 23.56
CA SER A 171 -6.54 13.76 24.76
C SER A 171 -8.02 14.10 24.48
N SER A 172 -8.52 13.89 23.26
CA SER A 172 -9.92 14.13 22.82
C SER A 172 -10.28 15.57 22.34
N PRO A 173 -11.33 15.74 21.51
CA PRO A 173 -11.79 17.03 21.00
C PRO A 173 -12.40 17.99 22.04
N PHE A 174 -12.55 17.57 23.30
CA PHE A 174 -13.30 18.32 24.32
C PHE A 174 -12.49 19.39 25.08
N LEU A 175 -11.16 19.38 24.98
CA LEU A 175 -10.33 20.37 25.67
C LEU A 175 -10.15 21.63 24.83
N THR A 176 -10.60 22.76 25.35
CA THR A 176 -10.33 24.08 24.76
C THR A 176 -8.84 24.41 24.87
N GLU A 177 -8.31 25.22 23.94
CA GLU A 177 -6.87 25.52 23.89
C GLU A 177 -6.37 26.19 25.19
N THR A 178 -7.26 26.94 25.84
CA THR A 178 -7.07 27.54 27.17
C THR A 178 -6.89 26.51 28.28
N GLN A 179 -7.71 25.45 28.31
CA GLN A 179 -7.59 24.38 29.32
C GLN A 179 -6.28 23.60 29.20
N VAL A 180 -5.77 23.39 27.98
CA VAL A 180 -4.49 22.71 27.75
C VAL A 180 -3.31 23.62 28.16
N LYS A 181 -3.35 24.91 27.85
CA LYS A 181 -2.32 25.88 28.25
C LYS A 181 -2.23 26.03 29.78
N LEU A 182 -3.37 26.07 30.48
CA LEU A 182 -3.41 26.17 31.95
C LEU A 182 -2.76 24.96 32.63
N ARG A 183 -3.03 23.73 32.16
CA ARG A 183 -2.42 22.51 32.71
C ARG A 183 -0.92 22.40 32.46
N LEU A 184 -0.42 22.95 31.35
CA LEU A 184 1.00 22.94 31.02
C LEU A 184 1.76 24.08 31.72
N GLY A 185 1.12 25.24 31.91
CA GLY A 185 1.71 26.40 32.60
C GLY A 185 1.95 26.18 34.09
N THR A 186 1.17 25.34 34.76
CA THR A 186 1.37 24.98 36.19
C THR A 186 2.56 24.07 36.45
N LEU A 187 3.21 23.53 35.42
CA LEU A 187 4.40 22.65 35.54
C LEU A 187 5.73 23.39 35.33
N TRP A 188 5.68 24.68 34.98
CA TRP A 188 6.84 25.54 34.72
C TRP A 188 6.70 26.89 35.43
N GLY A 189 6.24 26.85 36.69
CA GLY A 189 6.26 27.96 37.64
C GLY A 189 7.15 27.63 38.82
#